data_AF-A0A270B6J2-F1
#
_entry.id   AF-A0A270B6J2-F1
#
_cell.length_a   1.000
_cell.length_b   1.000
_cell.length_c   1.000
_cell.angle_alpha   90.00
_cell.angle_beta   90.00
_cell.angle_gamma   90.00
#
_symmetry.space_group_name_H-M   'P 1'
#
loop_
_entity.id
_entity.type
_entity.pdbx_description
1 polymer ?
#
loop_
_entity_poly.entity_id
_entity_poly.type
_entity_poly.pdbx_seq_one_letter_code
_entity_poly.pdbx_strand_id
1 'polypeptide(L)'
;MHVKEQTAFAVPEDRDNVAHARRALEDSADALLVALSESNCDPRLIEAVEEIQKIIISGADVIRLGLVNFTCDHLFIRFAEEIPDVAAARFQGFSMGIGLYVAQFPEWLRFTENAAKADVEADDVNRTLAVGHALIPELRTATGLIDPQVPKSIELILEALRNPNQSSRRALYGAIRTLENLFAKIFAGFGGIIGSVSDGVNAGTKRATSIIVTTGLLVGAAHLAASLSPTAERVVKANWLKHAAELVKNGLKEAE
;
A
#
# COMPACT_ATOMS: atom_id res chain seq x y z
N MET A 1 -7.18 25.31 15.58
CA MET A 1 -6.67 25.37 14.19
C MET A 1 -7.65 24.60 13.33
N HIS A 2 -8.51 25.29 12.59
CA HIS A 2 -9.48 24.64 11.71
C HIS A 2 -8.72 24.12 10.48
N VAL A 3 -8.61 22.80 10.35
CA VAL A 3 -8.18 22.17 9.09
C VAL A 3 -9.26 22.52 8.09
N LYS A 4 -8.96 23.42 7.14
CA LYS A 4 -9.83 23.63 5.99
C LYS A 4 -9.89 22.28 5.27
N GLU A 5 -11.06 21.66 5.22
CA GLU A 5 -11.29 20.56 4.29
C GLU A 5 -10.87 21.05 2.91
N GLN A 6 -9.81 20.45 2.38
CA GLN A 6 -9.48 20.58 0.96
C GLN A 6 -10.58 19.79 0.24
N THR A 7 -11.71 20.46 0.02
CA THR A 7 -12.70 20.00 -0.92
C THR A 7 -11.98 20.00 -2.26
N ALA A 8 -11.70 18.81 -2.80
CA ALA A 8 -11.18 18.67 -4.14
C ALA A 8 -12.26 19.18 -5.10
N PHE A 9 -12.24 20.48 -5.38
CA PHE A 9 -13.00 21.04 -6.48
C PHE A 9 -12.22 20.64 -7.73
N ALA A 10 -12.78 19.71 -8.50
CA ALA A 10 -12.32 19.46 -9.86
C ALA A 10 -12.32 20.81 -10.58
N VAL A 11 -11.13 21.33 -10.88
CA VAL A 11 -11.01 22.54 -11.69
C VAL A 11 -11.56 22.23 -13.08
N PRO A 12 -12.00 23.22 -13.87
CA PRO A 12 -12.50 23.00 -15.22
C PRO A 12 -11.55 22.17 -16.10
N GLU A 13 -10.24 22.22 -15.83
CA GLU A 13 -9.20 21.41 -16.48
C GLU A 13 -9.32 19.89 -16.20
N ASP A 14 -9.94 19.48 -15.09
CA ASP A 14 -10.03 18.07 -14.70
C ASP A 14 -11.26 17.36 -15.30
N ARG A 15 -12.12 18.08 -16.03
CA ARG A 15 -13.38 17.55 -16.59
C ARG A 15 -13.18 16.29 -17.42
N ASP A 16 -12.08 16.22 -18.16
CA ASP A 16 -11.80 15.12 -19.08
C ASP A 16 -10.85 14.06 -18.48
N ASN A 17 -10.31 14.28 -17.27
CA ASN A 17 -9.32 13.38 -16.67
C ASN A 17 -9.84 11.95 -16.53
N VAL A 18 -11.11 11.79 -16.16
CA VAL A 18 -11.76 10.47 -16.05
C VAL A 18 -11.83 9.81 -17.43
N ALA A 19 -12.18 10.56 -18.48
CA ALA A 19 -12.26 10.03 -19.84
C ALA A 19 -10.88 9.72 -20.43
N HIS A 20 -9.85 10.49 -20.09
CA HIS A 20 -8.46 10.23 -20.45
C HIS A 20 -7.91 9.00 -19.72
N ALA A 21 -8.13 8.90 -18.41
CA ALA A 21 -7.72 7.75 -17.62
C ALA A 21 -8.40 6.47 -18.11
N ARG A 22 -9.71 6.53 -18.42
CA ARG A 22 -10.44 5.39 -18.99
C ARG A 22 -9.83 4.92 -20.31
N ARG A 23 -9.56 5.84 -21.25
CA ARG A 23 -8.90 5.51 -22.53
C ARG A 23 -7.51 4.90 -22.32
N ALA A 24 -6.70 5.48 -21.43
CA ALA A 24 -5.39 4.92 -21.11
C ALA A 24 -5.48 3.50 -20.53
N LEU A 25 -6.53 3.20 -19.75
CA LEU A 25 -6.80 1.85 -19.26
C LEU A 25 -7.30 0.90 -20.35
N GLU A 26 -8.10 1.37 -21.30
CA GLU A 26 -8.49 0.58 -22.49
C GLU A 26 -7.25 0.17 -23.29
N ASP A 27 -6.38 1.13 -23.63
CA ASP A 27 -5.12 0.88 -24.35
C ASP A 27 -4.17 -0.06 -23.56
N SER A 28 -4.12 0.11 -22.24
CA SER A 28 -3.30 -0.75 -21.36
C SER A 28 -3.82 -2.18 -21.30
N ALA A 29 -5.15 -2.36 -21.31
CA ALA A 29 -5.77 -3.68 -21.35
C ALA A 29 -5.45 -4.40 -22.66
N ASP A 30 -5.56 -3.71 -23.80
CA ASP A 30 -5.21 -4.27 -25.11
C ASP A 30 -3.74 -4.74 -25.16
N ALA A 31 -2.82 -3.87 -24.74
CA ALA A 31 -1.40 -4.18 -24.72
C ALA A 31 -1.07 -5.35 -23.77
N LEU A 32 -1.77 -5.44 -22.64
CA LEU A 32 -1.60 -6.52 -21.68
C LEU A 32 -2.15 -7.84 -22.23
N LEU A 33 -3.33 -7.84 -22.85
CA LEU A 33 -3.92 -9.04 -23.44
C LEU A 33 -3.03 -9.62 -24.56
N VAL A 34 -2.47 -8.78 -25.42
CA VAL A 34 -1.49 -9.21 -26.43
C VAL A 34 -0.29 -9.88 -25.74
N ALA A 35 0.30 -9.22 -24.74
CA ALA A 35 1.46 -9.75 -24.03
C ALA A 35 1.18 -11.08 -23.31
N LEU A 36 -0.01 -11.23 -22.73
CA LEU A 36 -0.42 -12.47 -22.08
C LEU A 36 -0.68 -13.58 -23.10
N SER A 37 -1.33 -13.27 -24.23
CA SER A 37 -1.60 -14.24 -25.31
C SER A 37 -0.32 -14.78 -25.98
N GLU A 38 0.75 -13.98 -25.98
CA GLU A 38 2.07 -14.37 -26.48
C GLU A 38 2.91 -15.12 -25.41
N SER A 39 2.40 -15.23 -24.18
CA SER A 39 3.04 -15.94 -23.07
C SER A 39 2.42 -17.32 -22.83
N ASN A 40 3.09 -18.17 -22.05
CA ASN A 40 2.56 -19.47 -21.61
C ASN A 40 1.54 -19.35 -20.45
N CYS A 41 0.91 -18.20 -20.26
CA CYS A 41 0.01 -17.99 -19.13
C CYS A 41 -1.28 -18.81 -19.21
N ASP A 42 -1.85 -19.18 -18.06
CA ASP A 42 -3.14 -19.86 -17.99
C ASP A 42 -4.26 -19.01 -18.64
N PRO A 43 -5.08 -19.60 -19.55
CA PRO A 43 -6.17 -18.90 -20.23
C PRO A 43 -7.14 -18.18 -19.30
N ARG A 44 -7.32 -18.67 -18.06
CA ARG A 44 -8.21 -18.04 -17.07
C ARG A 44 -7.74 -16.65 -16.64
N LEU A 45 -6.44 -16.38 -16.72
CA LEU A 45 -5.91 -15.05 -16.46
C LEU A 45 -6.26 -14.10 -17.60
N ILE A 46 -6.18 -14.57 -18.86
CA ILE A 46 -6.59 -13.80 -20.04
C ILE A 46 -8.09 -13.48 -19.93
N GLU A 47 -8.93 -14.46 -19.63
CA GLU A 47 -10.38 -14.28 -19.45
C GLU A 47 -10.71 -13.22 -18.37
N ALA A 48 -9.96 -13.21 -17.26
CA ALA A 48 -10.14 -12.23 -16.20
C ALA A 48 -9.78 -10.79 -16.65
N VAL A 49 -8.70 -10.63 -17.41
CA VAL A 49 -8.31 -9.32 -17.97
C VAL A 49 -9.31 -8.87 -19.04
N GLU A 50 -9.82 -9.78 -19.88
CA GLU A 50 -10.89 -9.46 -20.84
C GLU A 50 -12.18 -9.00 -20.15
N GLU A 51 -12.54 -9.60 -19.02
CA GLU A 51 -13.70 -9.17 -18.24
C GLU A 51 -13.52 -7.73 -17.75
N ILE A 52 -12.34 -7.40 -17.22
CA ILE A 52 -11.99 -6.03 -16.82
C ILE A 52 -12.12 -5.07 -18.00
N GLN A 53 -11.55 -5.41 -19.15
CA GLN A 53 -11.62 -4.59 -20.36
C GLN A 53 -13.07 -4.32 -20.78
N LYS A 54 -13.91 -5.36 -20.82
CA LYS A 54 -15.34 -5.24 -21.14
C LYS A 54 -16.04 -4.25 -20.19
N ILE A 55 -15.71 -4.28 -18.90
CA ILE A 55 -16.27 -3.36 -17.91
C ILE A 55 -15.81 -1.92 -18.18
N ILE A 56 -14.50 -1.70 -18.43
CA ILE A 56 -13.94 -0.37 -18.74
C ILE A 56 -14.61 0.24 -19.98
N ILE A 57 -14.73 -0.53 -21.05
CA ILE A 57 -15.37 -0.11 -22.31
C ILE A 57 -16.83 0.25 -22.08
N SER A 58 -17.55 -0.55 -21.29
CA SER A 58 -18.97 -0.28 -20.98
C SER A 58 -19.17 0.98 -20.13
N GLY A 59 -18.16 1.37 -19.34
CA GLY A 59 -18.16 2.56 -18.49
C GLY A 59 -19.22 2.57 -17.36
N ALA A 60 -19.96 1.47 -17.16
CA ALA A 60 -21.22 1.50 -16.42
C ALA A 60 -21.14 1.03 -14.96
N ASP A 61 -20.05 0.36 -14.55
CA ASP A 61 -19.98 -0.28 -13.23
C ASP A 61 -18.59 -0.22 -12.59
N VAL A 62 -18.34 0.88 -11.87
CA VAL A 62 -17.07 1.13 -11.16
C VAL A 62 -16.88 0.17 -9.98
N ILE A 63 -17.95 -0.24 -9.32
CA ILE A 63 -17.87 -1.16 -8.18
C ILE A 63 -17.44 -2.55 -8.68
N ARG A 64 -18.10 -3.05 -9.72
CA ARG A 64 -17.71 -4.30 -10.35
C ARG A 64 -16.28 -4.23 -10.88
N LEU A 65 -15.88 -3.12 -11.52
CA LEU A 65 -14.52 -2.94 -12.00
C LEU A 65 -13.49 -3.13 -10.87
N GLY A 66 -13.68 -2.46 -9.74
CA GLY A 66 -12.77 -2.59 -8.59
C GLY A 66 -12.76 -4.00 -7.97
N LEU A 67 -13.92 -4.65 -7.88
CA LEU A 67 -14.01 -6.02 -7.34
C LEU A 67 -13.34 -7.06 -8.26
N VAL A 68 -13.60 -6.99 -9.57
CA VAL A 68 -13.00 -7.90 -10.56
C VAL A 68 -11.48 -7.65 -10.63
N ASN A 69 -11.02 -6.41 -10.49
CA ASN A 69 -9.59 -6.11 -10.41
C ASN A 69 -8.91 -6.82 -9.22
N PHE A 70 -9.52 -6.80 -8.03
CA PHE A 70 -8.99 -7.55 -6.89
C PHE A 70 -8.91 -9.06 -7.15
N THR A 71 -9.93 -9.64 -7.78
CA THR A 71 -9.90 -11.06 -8.16
C THR A 71 -8.78 -11.35 -9.15
N CYS A 72 -8.61 -10.48 -10.15
CA CYS A 72 -7.57 -10.63 -11.16
C CYS A 72 -6.17 -10.51 -10.56
N ASP A 73 -5.94 -9.60 -9.60
CA ASP A 73 -4.67 -9.51 -8.85
C ASP A 73 -4.33 -10.83 -8.14
N HIS A 74 -5.33 -11.47 -7.51
CA HIS A 74 -5.13 -12.74 -6.84
C HIS A 74 -4.82 -13.88 -7.80
N LEU A 75 -5.48 -13.91 -8.97
CA LEU A 75 -5.17 -14.87 -10.03
C LEU A 75 -3.76 -14.66 -10.56
N PHE A 76 -3.36 -13.41 -10.80
CA PHE A 76 -2.02 -13.07 -11.27
C PHE A 76 -0.92 -13.59 -10.33
N ILE A 77 -1.09 -13.42 -9.01
CA ILE A 77 -0.12 -13.94 -8.02
C ILE A 77 0.04 -15.47 -8.14
N ARG A 78 -1.03 -16.20 -8.49
CA ARG A 78 -0.99 -17.66 -8.63
C ARG A 78 -0.22 -18.12 -9.86
N PHE A 79 -0.23 -17.33 -10.92
CA PHE A 79 0.42 -17.64 -12.20
C PHE A 79 1.70 -16.84 -12.43
N ALA A 80 2.18 -16.10 -11.42
CA ALA A 80 3.30 -15.16 -11.56
C ALA A 80 4.58 -15.83 -12.10
N GLU A 81 4.83 -17.10 -11.75
CA GLU A 81 6.01 -17.85 -12.21
C GLU A 81 5.93 -18.25 -13.71
N GLU A 82 4.74 -18.21 -14.31
CA GLU A 82 4.49 -18.60 -15.70
C GLU A 82 4.52 -17.38 -16.66
N ILE A 83 4.66 -16.17 -16.11
CA ILE A 83 4.50 -14.91 -16.84
C ILE A 83 5.86 -14.22 -16.99
N PRO A 84 6.23 -13.76 -18.20
CA PRO A 84 7.45 -12.97 -18.39
C PRO A 84 7.44 -11.66 -17.59
N ASP A 85 8.59 -11.24 -17.07
CA ASP A 85 8.74 -10.02 -16.25
C ASP A 85 8.11 -8.77 -16.87
N VAL A 86 8.19 -8.63 -18.19
CA VAL A 86 7.59 -7.50 -18.92
C VAL A 86 6.06 -7.53 -18.86
N ALA A 87 5.44 -8.70 -19.02
CA ALA A 87 4.00 -8.86 -18.90
C ALA A 87 3.55 -8.68 -17.45
N ALA A 88 4.36 -9.15 -16.49
CA ALA A 88 4.13 -8.93 -15.06
C ALA A 88 4.14 -7.44 -14.69
N ALA A 89 5.11 -6.68 -15.18
CA ALA A 89 5.18 -5.24 -14.95
C ALA A 89 3.99 -4.49 -15.59
N ARG A 90 3.57 -4.91 -16.79
CA ARG A 90 2.37 -4.35 -17.45
C ARG A 90 1.11 -4.62 -16.63
N PHE A 91 0.95 -5.84 -16.11
CA PHE A 91 -0.17 -6.19 -15.25
C PHE A 91 -0.22 -5.32 -13.98
N GLN A 92 0.91 -5.18 -13.29
CA GLN A 92 0.99 -4.35 -12.07
C GLN A 92 0.63 -2.89 -12.35
N GLY A 93 1.14 -2.32 -13.46
CA GLY A 93 0.79 -0.96 -13.88
C GLY A 93 -0.69 -0.81 -14.20
N PHE A 94 -1.27 -1.78 -14.91
CA PHE A 94 -2.69 -1.81 -15.26
C PHE A 94 -3.59 -1.89 -14.02
N SER A 95 -3.34 -2.83 -13.11
CA SER A 95 -4.10 -2.99 -11.87
C SER A 95 -4.01 -1.75 -10.98
N MET A 96 -2.81 -1.18 -10.81
CA MET A 96 -2.64 0.06 -10.08
C MET A 96 -3.42 1.22 -10.73
N GLY A 97 -3.39 1.30 -12.07
CA GLY A 97 -4.15 2.28 -12.84
C GLY A 97 -5.66 2.17 -12.61
N ILE A 98 -6.20 0.94 -12.57
CA ILE A 98 -7.60 0.70 -12.23
C ILE A 98 -7.89 1.18 -10.80
N GLY A 99 -7.03 0.85 -9.84
CA GLY A 99 -7.16 1.31 -8.45
C GLY A 99 -7.24 2.84 -8.33
N LEU A 100 -6.40 3.56 -9.06
CA LEU A 100 -6.41 5.03 -9.12
C LEU A 100 -7.68 5.55 -9.81
N TYR A 101 -8.11 4.91 -10.89
CA TYR A 101 -9.31 5.28 -11.63
C TYR A 101 -10.58 5.14 -10.78
N VAL A 102 -10.80 3.97 -10.17
CA VAL A 102 -11.99 3.73 -9.34
C VAL A 102 -12.02 4.65 -8.11
N ALA A 103 -10.85 5.04 -7.59
CA ALA A 103 -10.74 5.98 -6.46
C ALA A 103 -11.26 7.39 -6.77
N GLN A 104 -11.44 7.76 -8.04
CA GLN A 104 -12.02 9.03 -8.43
C GLN A 104 -13.56 9.07 -8.26
N PHE A 105 -14.21 7.91 -8.08
CA PHE A 105 -15.67 7.82 -8.04
C PHE A 105 -16.20 7.77 -6.60
N PRO A 106 -17.13 8.66 -6.21
CA PRO A 106 -17.71 8.68 -4.87
C PRO A 106 -18.40 7.37 -4.48
N GLU A 107 -19.07 6.69 -5.42
CA GLU A 107 -19.70 5.39 -5.17
C GLU A 107 -18.71 4.30 -4.74
N TRP A 108 -17.49 4.27 -5.31
CA TRP A 108 -16.45 3.33 -4.92
C TRP A 108 -15.95 3.60 -3.50
N LEU A 109 -15.71 4.88 -3.19
CA LEU A 109 -15.33 5.28 -1.82
C LEU A 109 -16.41 4.87 -0.82
N ARG A 110 -17.69 5.17 -1.12
CA ARG A 110 -18.80 4.79 -0.24
C ARG A 110 -18.94 3.27 -0.09
N PHE A 111 -18.75 2.51 -1.17
CA PHE A 111 -18.79 1.05 -1.14
C PHE A 111 -17.69 0.47 -0.25
N THR A 112 -16.44 0.87 -0.48
CA THR A 112 -15.28 0.40 0.31
C THR A 112 -15.37 0.84 1.77
N GLU A 113 -15.85 2.06 2.04
CA GLU A 113 -16.13 2.52 3.40
C GLU A 113 -17.21 1.70 4.09
N ASN A 114 -18.29 1.35 3.41
CA ASN A 114 -19.37 0.55 3.99
C ASN A 114 -18.94 -0.90 4.23
N ALA A 115 -18.17 -1.48 3.31
CA ALA A 115 -17.57 -2.79 3.50
C ALA A 115 -16.62 -2.79 4.72
N ALA A 116 -15.77 -1.77 4.85
CA ALA A 116 -14.91 -1.60 6.02
C ALA A 116 -15.71 -1.40 7.32
N LYS A 117 -16.86 -0.70 7.29
CA LYS A 117 -17.72 -0.49 8.47
C LYS A 117 -18.32 -1.80 9.02
N ALA A 118 -18.47 -2.83 8.19
CA ALA A 118 -18.98 -4.14 8.62
C ALA A 118 -17.92 -4.95 9.40
N ASP A 119 -16.64 -4.70 9.14
CA ASP A 119 -15.51 -5.51 9.61
C ASP A 119 -14.66 -4.87 10.73
N VAL A 120 -14.93 -3.61 11.12
CA VAL A 120 -14.12 -2.88 12.13
C VAL A 120 -14.60 -3.12 13.55
N GLU A 121 -13.70 -3.65 14.39
CA GLU A 121 -13.90 -3.86 15.83
C GLU A 121 -13.24 -2.75 16.68
N ALA A 122 -13.64 -2.63 17.94
CA ALA A 122 -13.00 -1.70 18.87
C ALA A 122 -11.52 -2.05 19.11
N ASP A 123 -11.14 -3.34 19.03
CA ASP A 123 -9.75 -3.78 19.12
C ASP A 123 -8.88 -3.20 18.00
N ASP A 124 -9.43 -2.98 16.81
CA ASP A 124 -8.68 -2.43 15.67
C ASP A 124 -8.20 -1.00 15.93
N VAL A 125 -9.05 -0.19 16.57
CA VAL A 125 -8.71 1.17 16.98
C VAL A 125 -7.60 1.14 18.02
N ASN A 126 -7.76 0.31 19.05
CA ASN A 126 -6.78 0.19 20.13
C ASN A 126 -5.42 -0.31 19.62
N ARG A 127 -5.43 -1.31 18.74
CA ARG A 127 -4.22 -1.87 18.14
C ARG A 127 -3.50 -0.86 17.25
N THR A 128 -4.25 -0.13 16.43
CA THR A 128 -3.68 0.92 15.58
C THR A 128 -3.06 2.04 16.42
N LEU A 129 -3.75 2.47 17.49
CA LEU A 129 -3.21 3.45 18.45
C LEU A 129 -1.94 2.94 19.14
N ALA A 130 -1.94 1.69 19.61
CA ALA A 130 -0.79 1.08 20.27
C ALA A 130 0.43 1.01 19.35
N VAL A 131 0.25 0.52 18.12
CA VAL A 131 1.31 0.44 17.11
C VAL A 131 1.86 1.83 16.78
N GLY A 132 0.97 2.80 16.51
CA GLY A 132 1.38 4.15 16.17
C GLY A 132 2.15 4.84 17.31
N HIS A 133 1.68 4.70 18.56
CA HIS A 133 2.37 5.26 19.74
C HIS A 133 3.70 4.58 20.04
N ALA A 134 3.85 3.30 19.74
CA ALA A 134 5.13 2.60 19.86
C ALA A 134 6.11 2.98 18.74
N LEU A 135 5.62 3.32 17.55
CA LEU A 135 6.47 3.70 16.41
C LEU A 135 7.06 5.11 16.54
N ILE A 136 6.32 6.06 17.13
CA ILE A 136 6.76 7.46 17.25
C ILE A 136 8.13 7.61 17.97
N PRO A 137 8.37 6.96 19.12
CA PRO A 137 9.68 6.98 19.79
C PRO A 137 10.80 6.40 18.94
N GLU A 138 10.57 5.29 18.22
CA GLU A 138 11.55 4.68 17.32
C GLU A 138 11.99 5.67 16.24
N LEU A 139 11.02 6.34 15.60
CA LEU A 139 11.28 7.35 14.57
C LEU A 139 12.06 8.56 15.09
N ARG A 140 11.78 8.99 16.34
CA ARG A 140 12.48 10.11 16.97
C ARG A 140 13.91 9.76 17.37
N THR A 141 14.16 8.50 17.71
CA THR A 141 15.50 8.01 18.06
C THR A 141 16.40 7.89 16.83
N ALA A 142 15.81 7.70 15.65
CA ALA A 142 16.49 7.73 14.35
C ALA A 142 16.86 9.15 13.85
N THR A 143 17.42 9.97 14.75
CA THR A 143 17.79 11.37 14.50
C THR A 143 18.72 11.51 13.29
N GLY A 144 18.37 12.40 12.36
CA GLY A 144 19.15 12.66 11.12
C GLY A 144 18.82 11.74 9.95
N LEU A 145 18.02 10.69 10.16
CA LEU A 145 17.52 9.80 9.09
C LEU A 145 16.04 10.06 8.76
N ILE A 146 15.27 10.55 9.74
CA ILE A 146 13.83 10.79 9.62
C ILE A 146 13.54 12.29 9.79
N ASP A 147 12.74 12.84 8.88
CA ASP A 147 12.24 14.21 9.02
C ASP A 147 11.37 14.32 10.30
N PRO A 148 11.63 15.27 11.22
CA PRO A 148 10.85 15.48 12.43
C PRO A 148 9.33 15.69 12.20
N GLN A 149 8.91 16.10 11.00
CA GLN A 149 7.49 16.21 10.64
C GLN A 149 6.81 14.84 10.49
N VAL A 150 7.53 13.76 10.21
CA VAL A 150 6.97 12.41 10.07
C VAL A 150 6.33 11.93 11.37
N PRO A 151 7.05 11.83 12.52
CA PRO A 151 6.43 11.41 13.78
C PRO A 151 5.31 12.37 14.23
N LYS A 152 5.44 13.68 13.95
CA LYS A 152 4.41 14.68 14.26
C LYS A 152 3.12 14.48 13.45
N SER A 153 3.26 14.11 12.18
CA SER A 153 2.11 13.82 11.31
C SER A 153 1.38 12.55 11.77
N ILE A 154 2.12 11.54 12.22
CA ILE A 154 1.55 10.32 12.79
C ILE A 154 0.77 10.66 14.08
N GLU A 155 1.34 11.46 14.98
CA GLU A 155 0.63 11.91 16.19
C GLU A 155 -0.71 12.57 15.88
N LEU A 156 -0.74 13.47 14.90
CA LEU A 156 -1.95 14.16 14.46
C LEU A 156 -3.01 13.19 13.93
N ILE A 157 -2.58 12.20 13.14
CA ILE A 157 -3.48 11.18 12.59
C ILE A 157 -4.04 10.27 13.69
N LEU A 158 -3.21 9.89 14.67
CA LEU A 158 -3.65 9.10 15.83
C LEU A 158 -4.58 9.87 16.75
N GLU A 159 -4.41 11.19 16.88
CA GLU A 159 -5.33 12.04 17.63
C GLU A 159 -6.74 12.04 17.03
N ALA A 160 -6.85 11.96 15.71
CA ALA A 160 -8.14 11.83 15.02
C ALA A 160 -8.89 10.53 15.36
N LEU A 161 -8.20 9.49 15.84
CA LEU A 161 -8.81 8.23 16.31
C LEU A 161 -9.44 8.35 17.70
N ARG A 162 -9.02 9.33 18.51
CA ARG A 162 -9.46 9.49 19.91
C ARG A 162 -10.83 10.15 20.07
N ASN A 163 -11.40 10.72 19.00
CA ASN A 163 -12.70 11.40 19.01
C ASN A 163 -13.76 10.58 18.25
N PRO A 164 -14.53 9.71 18.92
CA PRO A 164 -15.41 8.75 18.28
C PRO A 164 -16.77 9.35 17.92
N ASN A 165 -16.80 10.19 16.89
CA ASN A 165 -17.97 10.31 16.02
C ASN A 165 -17.69 9.60 14.69
N GLN A 166 -18.60 9.64 13.71
CA GLN A 166 -18.47 8.92 12.42
C GLN A 166 -17.12 9.11 11.68
N SER A 167 -16.29 10.08 12.09
CA SER A 167 -14.89 10.29 11.67
C SER A 167 -13.86 9.26 12.16
N SER A 168 -14.13 8.47 13.21
CA SER A 168 -13.12 7.58 13.81
C SER A 168 -12.69 6.43 12.90
N ARG A 169 -13.58 5.94 12.03
CA ARG A 169 -13.30 4.82 11.11
C ARG A 169 -12.58 5.25 9.84
N ARG A 170 -12.91 6.42 9.29
CA ARG A 170 -12.14 7.05 8.21
C ARG A 170 -10.75 7.41 8.69
N ALA A 171 -10.67 7.95 9.91
CA ALA A 171 -9.39 8.16 10.58
C ALA A 171 -8.63 6.83 10.78
N LEU A 172 -9.32 5.73 11.14
CA LEU A 172 -8.70 4.40 11.30
C LEU A 172 -8.12 3.89 9.99
N TYR A 173 -8.90 3.91 8.91
CA TYR A 173 -8.44 3.51 7.58
C TYR A 173 -7.23 4.35 7.16
N GLY A 174 -7.32 5.67 7.30
CA GLY A 174 -6.22 6.58 6.98
C GLY A 174 -4.97 6.31 7.82
N ALA A 175 -5.13 6.07 9.13
CA ALA A 175 -4.04 5.75 10.03
C ALA A 175 -3.34 4.45 9.64
N ILE A 176 -4.10 3.38 9.35
CA ILE A 176 -3.53 2.10 8.92
C ILE A 176 -2.76 2.27 7.61
N ARG A 177 -3.35 2.95 6.61
CA ARG A 177 -2.67 3.23 5.33
C ARG A 177 -1.40 4.07 5.49
N THR A 178 -1.41 5.05 6.38
CA THR A 178 -0.21 5.84 6.68
C THR A 178 0.88 4.97 7.30
N LEU A 179 0.53 4.12 8.29
CA LEU A 179 1.47 3.21 8.92
C LEU A 179 2.03 2.19 7.91
N GLU A 180 1.18 1.63 7.05
CA GLU A 180 1.58 0.74 5.96
C GLU A 180 2.58 1.35 5.01
N ASN A 181 2.27 2.54 4.49
CA ASN A 181 3.14 3.24 3.56
C ASN A 181 4.50 3.55 4.21
N LEU A 182 4.49 3.87 5.50
CA LEU A 182 5.73 4.07 6.25
C LEU A 182 6.52 2.76 6.41
N PHE A 183 5.88 1.66 6.78
CA PHE A 183 6.54 0.35 6.85
C PHE A 183 7.13 -0.06 5.50
N ALA A 184 6.40 0.15 4.40
CA ALA A 184 6.90 -0.12 3.06
C ALA A 184 8.16 0.69 2.74
N LYS A 185 8.21 1.97 3.14
CA LYS A 185 9.41 2.81 2.97
C LYS A 185 10.58 2.33 3.83
N ILE A 186 10.33 1.95 5.09
CA ILE A 186 11.37 1.43 5.99
C ILE A 186 11.93 0.11 5.43
N PHE A 187 11.08 -0.82 4.99
CA PHE A 187 11.51 -2.09 4.42
C PHE A 187 12.19 -1.94 3.05
N ALA A 188 11.74 -1.02 2.20
CA ALA A 188 12.43 -0.72 0.95
C ALA A 188 13.85 -0.15 1.20
N GLY A 189 14.00 0.65 2.25
CA GLY A 189 15.31 1.14 2.70
C GLY A 189 16.28 0.01 3.07
N PHE A 190 15.78 -1.12 3.59
CA PHE A 190 16.60 -2.28 3.96
C PHE A 190 17.32 -2.93 2.79
N GLY A 191 16.69 -3.04 1.62
CA GLY A 191 17.33 -3.60 0.42
C GLY A 191 18.58 -2.82 0.00
N GLY A 192 18.59 -1.50 0.23
CA GLY A 192 19.77 -0.65 0.01
C GLY A 192 20.86 -0.81 1.07
N ILE A 193 20.51 -1.21 2.29
CA ILE A 193 21.47 -1.39 3.40
C ILE A 193 22.29 -2.67 3.17
N ILE A 194 21.65 -3.81 2.88
CA ILE A 194 22.36 -5.09 2.60
C ILE A 194 23.35 -4.92 1.44
N GLY A 195 22.93 -4.28 0.35
CA GLY A 195 23.80 -4.02 -0.81
C GLY A 195 24.99 -3.09 -0.53
N SER A 196 24.97 -2.37 0.60
CA SER A 196 26.03 -1.43 0.98
C SER A 196 26.96 -1.93 2.09
N VAL A 197 26.66 -3.10 2.70
CA VAL A 197 27.48 -3.76 3.72
C VAL A 197 28.72 -4.43 3.09
N SER A 198 28.66 -4.84 1.82
CA SER A 198 29.81 -5.42 1.11
C SER A 198 30.93 -4.42 0.78
N ASP A 199 30.64 -3.11 0.79
CA ASP A 199 31.51 -2.11 0.16
C ASP A 199 32.26 -1.19 1.15
N GLY A 200 32.39 -1.54 2.45
CA GLY A 200 32.89 -0.53 3.40
C GLY A 200 33.41 -0.97 4.75
N VAL A 201 34.47 -1.79 4.78
CA VAL A 201 35.25 -2.06 6.02
C VAL A 201 36.06 -0.84 6.51
N ASN A 202 36.15 0.27 5.75
CA ASN A 202 37.12 1.34 6.02
C ASN A 202 36.56 2.72 6.46
N ALA A 203 35.33 2.85 6.96
CA ALA A 203 34.73 4.18 7.22
C ALA A 203 34.12 4.39 8.63
N GLY A 204 34.91 4.27 9.70
CA GLY A 204 34.76 5.03 10.96
C GLY A 204 33.47 4.90 11.81
N THR A 205 33.56 5.39 13.05
CA THR A 205 32.52 5.31 14.11
C THR A 205 31.15 5.87 13.69
N LYS A 206 31.11 6.88 12.81
CA LYS A 206 29.85 7.49 12.33
C LYS A 206 29.02 6.55 11.44
N ARG A 207 29.66 5.67 10.66
CA ARG A 207 28.96 4.69 9.81
C ARG A 207 28.42 3.54 10.64
N ALA A 208 29.16 3.09 11.67
CA ALA A 208 28.70 2.10 12.63
C ALA A 208 27.47 2.56 13.42
N THR A 209 27.45 3.80 13.91
CA THR A 209 26.26 4.36 14.59
C THR A 209 25.05 4.46 13.66
N SER A 210 25.25 4.88 12.41
CA SER A 210 24.18 4.91 11.39
C SER A 210 23.61 3.52 11.12
N ILE A 211 24.46 2.51 10.97
CA ILE A 211 24.03 1.11 10.75
C ILE A 211 23.23 0.61 11.96
N ILE A 212 23.70 0.81 13.19
CA ILE A 212 22.99 0.37 14.41
C ILE A 212 21.62 1.02 14.53
N VAL A 213 21.52 2.33 14.31
CA VAL A 213 20.25 3.07 14.38
C VAL A 213 19.28 2.61 13.29
N THR A 214 19.77 2.36 12.07
CA THR A 214 18.91 1.94 10.96
C THR A 214 18.45 0.49 11.12
N THR A 215 19.30 -0.41 11.62
CA THR A 215 18.93 -1.79 11.96
C THR A 215 17.95 -1.84 13.12
N GLY A 216 18.14 -1.01 14.16
CA GLY A 216 17.21 -0.89 15.28
C GLY A 216 15.81 -0.43 14.83
N LEU A 217 15.75 0.63 14.03
CA LEU A 217 14.51 1.12 13.43
C LEU A 217 13.81 0.04 12.58
N LEU A 218 14.59 -0.72 11.81
CA LEU A 218 14.06 -1.79 10.97
C LEU A 218 13.47 -2.94 11.79
N VAL A 219 14.16 -3.38 12.85
CA VAL A 219 13.66 -4.43 13.77
C VAL A 219 12.38 -3.97 14.47
N GLY A 220 12.39 -2.74 15.00
CA GLY A 220 11.21 -2.13 15.62
C GLY A 220 10.03 -2.07 14.64
N ALA A 221 10.27 -1.58 13.42
CA ALA A 221 9.26 -1.52 12.36
C ALA A 221 8.72 -2.91 11.99
N ALA A 222 9.56 -3.94 11.88
CA ALA A 222 9.12 -5.30 11.59
C ALA A 222 8.25 -5.88 12.71
N HIS A 223 8.61 -5.64 13.98
CA HIS A 223 7.79 -6.07 15.11
C HIS A 223 6.41 -5.39 15.12
N LEU A 224 6.40 -4.09 14.87
CA LEU A 224 5.18 -3.27 14.85
C LEU A 224 4.28 -3.57 13.64
N ALA A 225 4.86 -3.80 12.46
CA ALA A 225 4.14 -4.23 11.27
C ALA A 225 3.46 -5.59 11.46
N ALA A 226 4.16 -6.57 12.06
CA ALA A 226 3.57 -7.87 12.40
C ALA A 226 2.40 -7.73 13.40
N SER A 227 2.53 -6.80 14.35
CA SER A 227 1.48 -6.51 15.34
C SER A 227 0.25 -5.86 14.70
N LEU A 228 0.44 -4.98 13.72
CA LEU A 228 -0.65 -4.32 12.97
C LEU A 228 -1.34 -5.25 11.97
N SER A 229 -0.65 -6.28 11.48
CA SER A 229 -1.12 -7.10 10.36
C SER A 229 -2.55 -7.63 10.49
N PRO A 230 -3.02 -8.16 11.64
CA PRO A 230 -4.39 -8.66 11.75
C PRO A 230 -5.47 -7.58 11.58
N THR A 231 -5.15 -6.35 11.95
CA THR A 231 -6.04 -5.19 11.75
C THR A 231 -5.94 -4.66 10.33
N ALA A 232 -4.73 -4.62 9.75
CA ALA A 232 -4.53 -4.21 8.37
C ALA A 232 -5.19 -5.15 7.35
N GLU A 233 -5.06 -6.47 7.53
CA GLU A 233 -5.75 -7.48 6.73
C GLU A 233 -7.27 -7.32 6.81
N ARG A 234 -7.81 -6.98 7.97
CA ARG A 234 -9.27 -6.87 8.14
C ARG A 234 -9.81 -5.55 7.57
N VAL A 235 -9.18 -4.44 7.93
CA VAL A 235 -9.70 -3.08 7.68
C VAL A 235 -9.31 -2.55 6.31
N VAL A 236 -8.09 -2.82 5.83
CA VAL A 236 -7.60 -2.30 4.55
C VAL A 236 -7.18 -3.39 3.55
N LYS A 237 -7.41 -4.67 3.92
CA LYS A 237 -7.13 -5.86 3.11
C LYS A 237 -5.67 -5.99 2.67
N ALA A 238 -4.73 -5.55 3.52
CA ALA A 238 -3.30 -5.65 3.26
C ALA A 238 -2.68 -6.90 3.90
N ASN A 239 -2.40 -7.90 3.07
CA ASN A 239 -1.90 -9.21 3.52
C ASN A 239 -0.35 -9.29 3.50
N TRP A 240 0.32 -8.25 2.99
CA TRP A 240 1.76 -8.23 2.78
C TRP A 240 2.57 -7.90 4.05
N LEU A 241 1.98 -7.18 5.01
CA LEU A 241 2.68 -6.69 6.20
C LEU A 241 3.32 -7.81 7.02
N LYS A 242 2.58 -8.91 7.26
CA LYS A 242 3.07 -10.08 7.99
C LYS A 242 4.27 -10.71 7.28
N HIS A 243 4.12 -10.98 5.99
CA HIS A 243 5.16 -11.60 5.16
C HIS A 243 6.42 -10.74 5.11
N ALA A 244 6.28 -9.43 4.91
CA ALA A 244 7.42 -8.51 4.89
C ALA A 244 8.13 -8.44 6.25
N ALA A 245 7.37 -8.40 7.35
CA ALA A 245 7.94 -8.43 8.69
C ALA A 245 8.68 -9.74 8.99
N GLU A 246 8.18 -10.88 8.53
CA GLU A 246 8.83 -12.18 8.66
C GLU A 246 10.12 -12.27 7.82
N LEU A 247 10.10 -11.77 6.59
CA LEU A 247 11.28 -11.70 5.73
C LEU A 247 12.40 -10.87 6.37
N VAL A 248 12.07 -9.70 6.92
CA VAL A 248 13.05 -8.87 7.64
C VAL A 248 13.62 -9.61 8.85
N LYS A 249 12.77 -10.27 9.65
CA LYS A 249 13.23 -11.05 10.81
C LYS A 249 14.13 -12.22 10.41
N ASN A 250 13.84 -12.90 9.31
CA ASN A 250 14.64 -14.03 8.84
C ASN A 250 15.96 -13.56 8.22
N GLY A 251 15.93 -12.53 7.38
CA GLY A 251 17.15 -11.96 6.77
C GLY A 251 18.12 -11.39 7.81
N LEU A 252 17.63 -10.88 8.95
CA LEU A 252 18.49 -10.46 10.05
C LEU A 252 19.15 -11.64 10.78
N LYS A 253 18.47 -12.79 10.92
CA LYS A 253 19.05 -14.01 11.50
C LYS A 253 20.13 -14.63 10.63
N GLU A 254 20.01 -14.50 9.31
CA GLU A 254 21.02 -14.99 8.36
C GLU A 254 22.27 -14.09 8.30
N ALA A 255 22.16 -12.86 8.80
CA ALA A 255 23.25 -11.88 8.85
C ALA A 255 24.03 -11.89 10.19
N GLU A 256 23.57 -12.64 11.21
CA GLU A 256 24.28 -12.92 12.48
C GLU A 256 25.19 -14.15 12.36
#